data_AF-A0A3N2MPQ2-F1
#
_entry.id   AF-A0A3N2MPQ2-F1
#
_cell.length_a   1.000
_cell.length_b   1.000
_cell.length_c   1.000
_cell.angle_alpha   90.00
_cell.angle_beta   90.00
_cell.angle_gamma   90.00
#
_symmetry.space_group_name_H-M   'P 1'
#
loop_
_entity.id
_entity.type
_entity.pdbx_description
1 polymer ?
#
loop_
_entity_poly.entity_id
_entity_poly.type
_entity_poly.pdbx_seq_one_letter_code
_entity_poly.pdbx_strand_id
1 'polypeptide(L)'
;MKIYLLIIMSALISSCSYRSDNISDKGEWVSVPVDSFAEGYNNIGGQVYWGYIVGTDFTEKENVGADSETFRVCKGSEYAKDKYHVYYPQNEVCFDGLDCAGTVAEEIVLRGAKPSQFKYIGNGYAVSGNKMFHDGEVIEWNDSIANLNL
;
A
#
# COMPACT_ATOMS: atom_id res chain seq x y z
N MET A 1 3.78 -58.76 22.29
CA MET A 1 2.67 -57.80 22.15
C MET A 1 3.08 -56.46 22.76
N LYS A 2 3.45 -55.47 21.96
CA LYS A 2 3.32 -54.03 22.28
C LYS A 2 3.03 -53.32 20.96
N ILE A 3 1.80 -52.82 20.86
CA ILE A 3 1.25 -52.12 19.72
C ILE A 3 1.88 -50.72 19.68
N TYR A 4 2.32 -50.31 18.49
CA TYR A 4 2.77 -48.97 18.19
C TYR A 4 1.57 -48.01 18.17
N LEU A 5 1.69 -46.84 18.81
CA LEU A 5 0.80 -45.71 18.56
C LEU A 5 1.66 -44.46 18.34
N LEU A 6 2.23 -44.35 17.13
CA LEU A 6 2.77 -43.09 16.62
C LEU A 6 1.58 -42.25 16.19
N ILE A 7 1.18 -41.31 17.05
CA ILE A 7 0.18 -40.29 16.72
C ILE A 7 0.85 -39.34 15.73
N ILE A 8 0.69 -39.64 14.44
CA ILE A 8 0.98 -38.70 13.35
C ILE A 8 -0.10 -37.64 13.46
N MET A 9 0.23 -36.56 14.16
CA MET A 9 -0.54 -35.33 14.16
C MET A 9 -0.29 -34.66 12.81
N SER A 10 -0.96 -35.17 11.77
CA SER A 10 -1.10 -34.49 10.50
C SER A 10 -1.92 -33.23 10.75
N ALA A 11 -1.21 -32.16 11.14
CA ALA A 11 -1.73 -30.82 11.08
C ALA A 11 -2.18 -30.60 9.63
N LEU A 12 -3.49 -30.64 9.41
CA LEU A 12 -4.13 -30.10 8.24
C LEU A 12 -3.81 -28.61 8.23
N ILE A 13 -2.66 -28.25 7.67
CA ILE A 13 -2.44 -26.92 7.13
C ILE A 13 -3.37 -26.85 5.92
N SER A 14 -4.66 -26.64 6.19
CA SER A 14 -5.51 -26.01 5.18
C SER A 14 -4.83 -24.66 4.97
N SER A 15 -3.99 -24.55 3.92
CA SER A 15 -3.44 -23.26 3.56
C SER A 15 -4.65 -22.37 3.36
N CYS A 16 -4.87 -21.40 4.25
CA CYS A 16 -5.88 -20.40 4.02
C CYS A 16 -5.48 -19.68 2.74
N SER A 17 -6.11 -20.06 1.62
CA SER A 17 -5.97 -19.32 0.38
C SER A 17 -6.79 -18.06 0.51
N TYR A 18 -6.17 -16.94 0.18
CA TYR A 18 -6.85 -15.68 0.06
C TYR A 18 -7.30 -15.48 -1.38
N ARG A 19 -8.37 -14.70 -1.58
CA ARG A 19 -8.85 -14.39 -2.93
C ARG A 19 -7.77 -13.69 -3.77
N SER A 20 -6.98 -12.82 -3.15
CA SER A 20 -5.86 -12.13 -3.80
C SER A 20 -4.77 -13.08 -4.30
N ASP A 21 -4.63 -14.29 -3.77
CA ASP A 21 -3.51 -15.18 -4.11
C ASP A 21 -3.51 -15.55 -5.60
N ASN A 22 -4.69 -15.67 -6.21
CA ASN A 22 -4.86 -16.02 -7.63
C ASN A 22 -4.95 -14.82 -8.58
N ILE A 23 -4.80 -13.59 -8.09
CA ILE A 23 -4.84 -12.37 -8.90
C ILE A 23 -3.43 -11.99 -9.35
N SER A 24 -3.25 -11.49 -10.57
CA SER A 24 -1.93 -10.97 -11.00
C SER A 24 -1.75 -9.53 -10.51
N ASP A 25 -0.57 -9.20 -9.98
CA ASP A 25 -0.19 -7.80 -9.79
C ASP A 25 0.13 -7.18 -11.15
N LYS A 26 -0.53 -6.09 -11.48
CA LYS A 26 -0.34 -5.30 -12.70
C LYS A 26 0.44 -4.01 -12.44
N GLY A 27 0.78 -3.72 -11.18
CA GLY A 27 1.53 -2.52 -10.83
C GLY A 27 2.96 -2.54 -11.35
N GLU A 28 3.41 -1.41 -11.89
CA GLU A 28 4.83 -1.13 -12.10
C GLU A 28 5.36 -0.43 -10.85
N TRP A 29 6.03 -1.18 -9.98
CA TRP A 29 6.51 -0.70 -8.68
C TRP A 29 7.94 -0.14 -8.79
N VAL A 30 8.10 1.15 -8.56
CA VAL A 30 9.41 1.84 -8.67
C VAL A 30 9.87 2.40 -7.34
N SER A 31 11.19 2.44 -7.14
CA SER A 31 11.80 3.10 -5.98
C SER A 31 11.69 4.62 -6.09
N VAL A 32 11.66 5.28 -4.94
CA VAL A 32 11.85 6.74 -4.83
C VAL A 32 13.23 6.96 -4.21
N PRO A 33 14.28 7.24 -5.01
CA PRO A 33 15.62 7.48 -4.49
C PRO A 33 15.64 8.65 -3.50
N VAL A 34 16.65 8.69 -2.64
CA VAL A 34 16.87 9.84 -1.75
C VAL A 34 17.00 11.11 -2.59
N ASP A 35 16.34 12.18 -2.13
CA ASP A 35 16.24 13.49 -2.75
C ASP A 35 15.55 13.46 -4.13
N SER A 36 14.51 12.63 -4.23
CA SER A 36 13.68 12.46 -5.43
C SER A 36 12.19 12.40 -5.08
N PHE A 37 11.34 12.41 -6.11
CA PHE A 37 9.90 12.30 -5.97
C PHE A 37 9.31 11.36 -7.03
N ALA A 38 8.18 10.73 -6.71
CA ALA A 38 7.38 9.97 -7.66
C ALA A 38 5.94 9.81 -7.14
N GLU A 39 4.95 10.01 -8.02
CA GLU A 39 3.52 9.77 -7.73
C GLU A 39 3.01 10.45 -6.44
N GLY A 40 3.42 11.70 -6.22
CA GLY A 40 3.05 12.48 -5.02
C GLY A 40 3.89 12.17 -3.76
N TYR A 41 4.75 11.15 -3.78
CA TYR A 41 5.66 10.85 -2.69
C TYR A 41 7.01 11.54 -2.88
N ASN A 42 7.52 12.16 -1.82
CA ASN A 42 8.82 12.82 -1.75
C ASN A 42 9.73 12.04 -0.81
N ASN A 43 10.94 11.70 -1.23
CA ASN A 43 11.97 11.14 -0.36
C ASN A 43 13.03 12.20 -0.11
N ILE A 44 13.04 12.79 1.08
CA ILE A 44 13.93 13.89 1.46
C ILE A 44 14.86 13.39 2.55
N GLY A 45 16.16 13.30 2.26
CA GLY A 45 17.14 12.80 3.22
C GLY A 45 16.85 11.39 3.76
N GLY A 46 16.15 10.54 2.99
CA GLY A 46 15.78 9.18 3.41
C GLY A 46 14.44 9.07 4.15
N GLN A 47 13.72 10.18 4.31
CA GLN A 47 12.40 10.25 4.94
C GLN A 47 11.32 10.45 3.87
N VAL A 48 10.23 9.70 3.96
CA VAL A 48 9.17 9.71 2.95
C VAL A 48 8.02 10.59 3.40
N TYR A 49 7.55 11.46 2.52
CA TYR A 49 6.41 12.35 2.69
C TYR A 49 5.45 12.18 1.51
N TRP A 50 4.19 12.55 1.68
CA TRP A 50 3.23 12.59 0.58
C TRP A 50 2.60 13.99 0.46
N GLY A 51 2.35 14.41 -0.78
CA GLY A 51 1.75 15.69 -1.10
C GLY A 51 2.79 16.77 -1.36
N TYR A 52 2.44 18.03 -1.08
CA TYR A 52 3.33 19.16 -1.30
C TYR A 52 3.06 20.28 -0.30
N ILE A 53 4.10 21.06 -0.02
CA ILE A 53 4.02 22.29 0.78
C ILE A 53 4.84 23.36 0.06
N VAL A 54 4.27 24.56 -0.06
CA VAL A 54 4.89 25.75 -0.65
C VAL A 54 5.11 26.79 0.44
N GLY A 55 6.28 27.43 0.43
CA GLY A 55 6.65 28.46 1.38
C GLY A 55 7.27 27.94 2.68
N THR A 56 7.26 26.63 2.91
CA THR A 56 7.94 25.96 4.03
C THR A 56 8.28 24.51 3.69
N ASP A 57 9.02 23.84 4.57
CA ASP A 57 9.45 22.45 4.42
C ASP A 57 8.52 21.48 5.17
N PHE A 58 8.49 20.22 4.72
CA PHE A 58 7.91 19.14 5.51
C PHE A 58 8.60 19.03 6.87
N THR A 59 7.82 18.67 7.89
CA THR A 59 8.33 18.38 9.23
C THR A 59 8.13 16.91 9.58
N GLU A 60 8.66 16.46 10.71
CA GLU A 60 8.42 15.11 11.25
C GLU A 60 6.93 14.75 11.38
N LYS A 61 6.05 15.75 11.51
CA LYS A 61 4.60 15.53 11.62
C LYS A 61 4.00 14.94 10.33
N GLU A 62 4.54 15.31 9.17
CA GLU A 62 4.07 14.87 7.86
C GLU A 62 4.82 13.62 7.36
N ASN A 63 5.79 13.13 8.13
CA ASN A 63 6.57 11.95 7.77
C ASN A 63 5.66 10.70 7.76
N VAL A 64 5.69 9.98 6.64
CA VAL A 64 4.91 8.74 6.43
C VAL A 64 5.39 7.60 7.34
N GLY A 65 6.65 7.66 7.81
CA GLY A 65 7.27 6.61 8.61
C GLY A 65 7.58 5.34 7.81
N ALA A 66 7.73 5.47 6.50
CA ALA A 66 8.01 4.34 5.61
C ALA A 66 9.45 3.84 5.72
N ASP A 67 9.63 2.54 5.50
CA ASP A 67 10.95 1.91 5.34
C ASP A 67 11.51 2.26 3.96
N SER A 68 12.23 3.40 3.87
CA SER A 68 12.68 3.98 2.61
C SER A 68 13.52 3.05 1.74
N GLU A 69 14.22 2.08 2.32
CA GLU A 69 14.97 1.05 1.58
C GLU A 69 14.05 0.17 0.72
N THR A 70 12.90 -0.25 1.26
CA THR A 70 11.94 -1.14 0.59
C THR A 70 10.73 -0.41 0.03
N PHE A 71 10.61 0.89 0.27
CA PHE A 71 9.51 1.72 -0.21
C PHE A 71 9.45 1.77 -1.75
N ARG A 72 8.29 1.47 -2.31
CA ARG A 72 8.00 1.51 -3.75
C ARG A 72 6.65 2.16 -4.00
N VAL A 73 6.56 2.97 -5.04
CA VAL A 73 5.30 3.56 -5.53
C VAL A 73 4.84 2.82 -6.79
N CYS A 74 3.54 2.66 -6.98
CA CYS A 74 2.98 2.08 -8.19
C CYS A 74 2.71 3.17 -9.22
N LYS A 75 3.42 3.13 -10.34
CA LYS A 75 3.33 4.17 -11.38
C LYS A 75 1.90 4.35 -11.90
N GLY A 76 1.52 5.61 -12.12
CA GLY A 76 0.18 5.98 -12.58
C GLY A 76 -0.93 5.74 -11.54
N SER A 77 -0.57 5.67 -10.26
CA SER A 77 -1.50 5.55 -9.13
C SER A 77 -0.89 6.17 -7.87
N GLU A 78 -1.69 6.38 -6.82
CA GLU A 78 -1.20 6.89 -5.53
C GLU A 78 -0.87 5.77 -4.53
N TYR A 79 -1.00 4.50 -4.93
CA TYR A 79 -0.61 3.39 -4.08
C TYR A 79 0.90 3.30 -3.94
N ALA A 80 1.35 3.11 -2.71
CA ALA A 80 2.73 2.74 -2.40
C ALA A 80 2.78 1.59 -1.40
N LYS A 81 3.93 0.94 -1.26
CA LYS A 81 4.15 -0.09 -0.24
C LYS A 81 5.62 -0.18 0.15
N ASP A 82 5.87 -0.62 1.36
CA ASP A 82 7.17 -1.11 1.82
C ASP A 82 7.00 -2.52 2.40
N LYS A 83 8.01 -3.04 3.10
CA LYS A 83 7.92 -4.38 3.71
C LYS A 83 6.89 -4.50 4.85
N TYR A 84 6.41 -3.40 5.42
CA TYR A 84 5.55 -3.36 6.59
C TYR A 84 4.12 -2.88 6.29
N HIS A 85 3.96 -1.86 5.45
CA HIS A 85 2.69 -1.21 5.18
C HIS A 85 2.42 -0.97 3.70
N VAL A 86 1.14 -0.84 3.39
CA VAL A 86 0.65 -0.30 2.12
C VAL A 86 0.13 1.09 2.42
N TYR A 87 0.34 2.00 1.46
CA TYR A 87 0.06 3.41 1.59
C TYR A 87 -0.89 3.88 0.50
N TYR A 88 -1.82 4.75 0.88
CA TYR A 88 -2.69 5.50 -0.02
C TYR A 88 -3.14 6.78 0.73
N PRO A 89 -3.03 7.97 0.12
CA PRO A 89 -3.46 9.22 0.76
C PRO A 89 -4.96 9.22 1.05
N GLN A 90 -5.33 9.42 2.32
CA GLN A 90 -6.70 9.46 2.80
C GLN A 90 -6.89 10.73 3.63
N ASN A 91 -8.09 11.30 3.58
CA ASN A 91 -8.41 12.55 4.26
C ASN A 91 -7.40 13.66 3.92
N GLU A 92 -7.28 13.97 2.64
CA GLU A 92 -6.40 15.03 2.18
C GLU A 92 -6.84 16.38 2.74
N VAL A 93 -5.92 17.06 3.42
CA VAL A 93 -6.11 18.40 3.96
C VAL A 93 -5.36 19.39 3.13
N CYS A 94 -6.13 20.26 2.48
CA CYS A 94 -5.62 21.44 1.80
C CYS A 94 -5.58 22.61 2.78
N PHE A 95 -4.46 23.30 2.85
CA PHE A 95 -4.34 24.58 3.52
C PHE A 95 -3.89 25.64 2.53
N ASP A 96 -4.54 26.79 2.58
CA ASP A 96 -4.27 27.94 1.72
C ASP A 96 -4.16 29.18 2.60
N GLY A 97 -2.92 29.59 2.85
CA GLY A 97 -2.55 30.76 3.64
C GLY A 97 -1.75 31.75 2.81
N LEU A 98 -1.67 32.99 3.29
CA LEU A 98 -0.97 34.07 2.57
C LEU A 98 0.50 33.74 2.28
N ASP A 99 1.17 33.09 3.23
CA ASP A 99 2.61 32.79 3.17
C ASP A 99 2.91 31.30 2.94
N CYS A 100 1.91 30.41 3.02
CA CYS A 100 2.09 28.98 2.82
C CYS A 100 0.82 28.32 2.28
N ALA A 101 1.00 27.34 1.40
CA ALA A 101 -0.10 26.53 0.88
C ALA A 101 0.38 25.09 0.66
N GLY A 102 -0.52 24.13 0.73
CA GLY A 102 -0.15 22.73 0.55
C GLY A 102 -1.31 21.77 0.69
N THR A 103 -1.02 20.54 0.33
CA THR A 103 -1.92 19.40 0.50
C THR A 103 -1.12 18.26 1.11
N VAL A 104 -1.64 17.69 2.19
CA VAL A 104 -1.06 16.55 2.90
C VAL A 104 -2.17 15.56 3.25
N ALA A 105 -1.84 14.29 3.44
CA ALA A 105 -2.79 13.28 3.91
C ALA A 105 -2.81 13.24 5.45
N GLU A 106 -3.98 13.24 6.07
CA GLU A 106 -4.10 12.99 7.51
C GLU A 106 -3.93 11.50 7.85
N GLU A 107 -4.35 10.62 6.93
CA GLU A 107 -4.17 9.18 7.05
C GLU A 107 -3.51 8.65 5.77
N ILE A 108 -2.51 7.80 5.89
CA ILE A 108 -1.82 7.26 4.71
C ILE A 108 -1.60 5.76 4.76
N VAL A 109 -1.48 5.16 5.94
CA VAL A 109 -1.39 3.70 6.06
C VAL A 109 -2.74 3.07 5.74
N LEU A 110 -2.81 2.31 4.65
CA LEU A 110 -4.00 1.63 4.19
C LEU A 110 -4.32 0.42 5.09
N ARG A 111 -5.21 0.62 6.05
CA ARG A 111 -5.47 -0.39 7.11
C ARG A 111 -6.07 -1.67 6.56
N GLY A 112 -5.46 -2.79 6.95
CA GLY A 112 -5.92 -4.13 6.57
C GLY A 112 -5.48 -4.59 5.18
N ALA A 113 -4.68 -3.79 4.48
CA ALA A 113 -3.85 -4.26 3.39
C ALA A 113 -2.52 -4.82 3.95
N LYS A 114 -2.10 -5.98 3.44
CA LYS A 114 -0.80 -6.59 3.76
C LYS A 114 0.14 -6.45 2.55
N PRO A 115 1.33 -5.87 2.69
CA PRO A 115 2.21 -5.61 1.54
C PRO A 115 2.54 -6.85 0.72
N SER A 116 2.80 -7.98 1.40
CA SER A 116 3.13 -9.26 0.77
C SER A 116 1.98 -9.87 -0.05
N GLN A 117 0.75 -9.36 0.12
CA GLN A 117 -0.45 -9.82 -0.59
C GLN A 117 -1.07 -8.71 -1.44
N PHE A 118 -0.52 -7.50 -1.39
CA PHE A 118 -1.10 -6.34 -2.06
C PHE A 118 -0.75 -6.34 -3.54
N LYS A 119 -1.78 -6.30 -4.38
CA LYS A 119 -1.68 -6.32 -5.83
C LYS A 119 -2.48 -5.16 -6.40
N TYR A 120 -1.85 -4.33 -7.20
CA TYR A 120 -2.55 -3.32 -7.98
C TYR A 120 -3.10 -3.98 -9.24
N ILE A 121 -4.36 -3.71 -9.60
CA ILE A 121 -5.01 -4.36 -10.75
C ILE A 121 -5.47 -3.36 -11.82
N GLY A 122 -5.12 -2.08 -11.67
CA GLY A 122 -5.37 -1.02 -12.66
C GLY A 122 -6.55 -0.11 -12.29
N ASN A 123 -6.55 1.11 -12.85
CA ASN A 123 -7.62 2.10 -12.70
C ASN A 123 -8.07 2.31 -11.25
N GLY A 124 -7.12 2.51 -10.33
CA GLY A 124 -7.45 2.74 -8.91
C GLY A 124 -7.79 1.48 -8.10
N TYR A 125 -8.01 0.34 -8.76
CA TYR A 125 -8.35 -0.90 -8.08
C TYR A 125 -7.12 -1.66 -7.57
N ALA A 126 -7.26 -2.23 -6.38
CA ALA A 126 -6.28 -3.11 -5.78
C ALA A 126 -6.93 -4.22 -4.94
N VAL A 127 -6.16 -5.26 -4.60
CA VAL A 127 -6.62 -6.34 -3.72
C VAL A 127 -5.55 -6.71 -2.70
N SER A 128 -5.98 -7.18 -1.52
CA SER A 128 -5.10 -7.75 -0.51
C SER A 128 -5.86 -8.71 0.39
N GLY A 129 -5.41 -9.96 0.44
CA GLY A 129 -6.13 -11.01 1.14
C GLY A 129 -7.51 -11.24 0.54
N ASN A 130 -8.56 -11.02 1.34
CA ASN A 130 -9.96 -11.12 0.92
C ASN A 130 -10.62 -9.75 0.69
N LYS A 131 -9.83 -8.67 0.68
CA LYS A 131 -10.32 -7.30 0.49
C LYS A 131 -10.02 -6.81 -0.91
N MET A 132 -10.94 -5.99 -1.42
CA MET A 132 -10.78 -5.20 -2.62
C MET A 132 -10.79 -3.72 -2.23
N PHE A 133 -10.00 -2.93 -2.94
CA PHE A 133 -9.85 -1.50 -2.73
C PHE A 133 -10.09 -0.77 -4.05
N HIS A 134 -10.61 0.46 -3.96
CA HIS A 134 -10.65 1.41 -5.05
C HIS A 134 -10.29 2.79 -4.50
N ASP A 135 -9.21 3.37 -5.00
CA ASP A 135 -8.67 4.65 -4.53
C ASP A 135 -8.57 4.73 -2.99
N GLY A 136 -7.95 3.70 -2.39
CA GLY A 136 -7.77 3.60 -0.93
C GLY A 136 -8.99 3.12 -0.15
N GLU A 137 -10.19 3.14 -0.73
CA GLU A 137 -11.41 2.73 -0.03
C GLU A 137 -11.66 1.23 -0.12
N VAL A 138 -12.09 0.59 0.97
CA VAL A 138 -12.49 -0.82 0.94
C VAL A 138 -13.85 -0.94 0.27
N ILE A 139 -13.94 -1.76 -0.78
CA ILE A 139 -15.18 -2.03 -1.50
C ILE A 139 -15.56 -3.50 -1.43
N GLU A 140 -16.84 -3.78 -1.71
CA GLU A 140 -17.31 -5.15 -1.91
C GLU A 140 -16.56 -5.80 -3.06
N TRP A 141 -16.14 -7.05 -2.85
CA TRP A 141 -15.35 -7.73 -3.85
C TRP A 141 -16.19 -8.05 -5.08
N ASN A 142 -15.68 -7.69 -6.26
CA ASN A 142 -16.28 -7.99 -7.53
C ASN A 142 -15.34 -8.82 -8.43
N ASP A 143 -15.70 -10.07 -8.71
CA ASP A 143 -14.87 -10.96 -9.54
C ASP A 143 -14.72 -10.48 -11.00
N SER A 144 -15.66 -9.69 -11.52
CA SER A 144 -15.53 -9.10 -12.86
C SER A 144 -14.44 -8.03 -12.91
N ILE A 145 -14.24 -7.29 -11.81
CA ILE A 145 -13.14 -6.32 -11.68
C ILE A 145 -11.81 -7.04 -11.44
N ALA A 146 -11.80 -8.02 -10.52
CA ALA A 146 -10.60 -8.76 -10.17
C ALA A 146 -9.98 -9.52 -11.37
N ASN A 147 -10.82 -9.98 -12.30
CA ASN A 147 -10.41 -10.72 -13.50
C ASN A 147 -10.40 -9.85 -14.76
N LEU A 148 -10.54 -8.53 -14.64
CA LEU A 148 -10.59 -7.66 -15.80
C LEU A 148 -9.20 -7.66 -16.46
N ASN A 149 -9.09 -8.25 -17.65
CA ASN A 149 -7.91 -8.15 -18.51
C ASN A 149 -7.89 -6.78 -19.20
N LEU A 150 -7.72 -5.72 -18.42
CA LEU A 150 -7.21 -4.43 -18.90
C LEU A 150 -5.73 -4.56 -19.23
#